data_AF-A0A835NC51-F1
#
_entry.id   AF-A0A835NC51-F1
#
_cell.length_a   1.000
_cell.length_b   1.000
_cell.length_c   1.000
_cell.angle_alpha   90.00
_cell.angle_beta   90.00
_cell.angle_gamma   90.00
#
_symmetry.space_group_name_H-M   'P 1'
#
loop_
_entity.id
_entity.type
_entity.pdbx_description
1 polymer ?
#
loop_
_entity_poly.entity_id
_entity_poly.type
_entity_poly.pdbx_seq_one_letter_code
_entity_poly.pdbx_strand_id
1 'polypeptide(L)'
;MESFYRSQYLFAKFSHISSQECLLSFRSLRSKVERSHEAARRAASLPLFLCHGTSDDVVPYNYGEKSAHCLNTAGFRNLTFKSYEGLGHYTVPGEMDEARNWLTARLGLEGSRF
;
A
#
# COMPACT_ATOMS: atom_id res chain seq x y z
N MET A 1 -26.10 -6.67 1.30
CA MET A 1 -25.27 -6.47 2.51
C MET A 1 -23.98 -7.28 2.44
N GLU A 2 -24.04 -8.61 2.26
CA GLU A 2 -22.88 -9.50 2.03
C GLU A 2 -21.82 -8.97 1.03
N SER A 3 -22.27 -8.38 -0.09
CA SER A 3 -21.37 -7.84 -1.13
C SER A 3 -20.47 -6.70 -0.66
N PHE A 4 -20.85 -5.96 0.39
CA PHE A 4 -20.06 -4.86 0.94
C PHE A 4 -18.89 -5.35 1.80
N TYR A 5 -19.06 -6.45 2.53
CA TYR A 5 -17.97 -7.13 3.24
C TYR A 5 -16.94 -7.70 2.26
N ARG A 6 -17.38 -8.25 1.12
CA ARG A 6 -16.46 -8.79 0.11
C ARG A 6 -15.63 -7.73 -0.62
N SER A 7 -16.05 -6.46 -0.60
CA SER A 7 -15.28 -5.36 -1.19
C SER A 7 -14.12 -4.87 -0.31
N GLN A 8 -14.02 -5.32 0.95
CA GLN A 8 -12.92 -4.95 1.87
C GLN A 8 -11.57 -5.59 1.49
N TYR A 9 -11.55 -6.49 0.50
CA TYR A 9 -10.38 -7.30 0.15
C TYR A 9 -9.57 -6.80 -1.07
N LEU A 10 -9.98 -5.71 -1.74
CA LEU A 10 -9.37 -5.29 -3.02
C LEU A 10 -8.49 -4.02 -2.96
N PHE A 11 -8.33 -3.40 -1.79
CA PHE A 11 -7.20 -2.51 -1.52
C PHE A 11 -6.27 -3.18 -0.52
N ALA A 12 -4.97 -3.14 -0.80
CA ALA A 12 -4.01 -4.06 -0.20
C ALA A 12 -3.69 -3.70 1.26
N LYS A 13 -4.53 -4.17 2.20
CA LYS A 13 -4.19 -4.29 3.62
C LYS A 13 -3.11 -5.38 3.78
N PHE A 14 -1.87 -5.02 3.42
CA PHE A 14 -0.67 -5.83 3.56
C PHE A 14 -0.24 -5.86 5.04
N SER A 15 -1.09 -6.46 5.86
CA SER A 15 -1.05 -6.33 7.33
C SER A 15 -1.09 -7.66 8.06
N HIS A 16 -0.67 -8.74 7.40
CA HIS A 16 -0.34 -10.02 8.04
C HIS A 16 1.12 -10.41 7.77
N ILE A 17 2.00 -9.40 7.76
CA ILE A 17 3.45 -9.57 7.79
C ILE A 17 3.89 -9.19 9.20
N SER A 18 4.22 -10.20 10.01
CA SER A 18 4.92 -9.98 11.27
C SER A 18 6.19 -9.16 11.00
N SER A 19 6.58 -8.26 11.91
CA SER A 19 7.76 -7.40 11.68
C SER A 19 9.07 -8.19 11.44
N GLN A 20 9.13 -9.46 11.86
CA GLN A 20 10.18 -10.43 11.54
C GLN A 20 10.11 -10.90 10.06
N GLU A 21 8.91 -11.19 9.56
CA GLU A 21 8.63 -11.64 8.20
C GLU A 21 8.82 -10.54 7.15
N CYS A 22 8.73 -9.26 7.54
CA CYS A 22 9.17 -8.10 6.73
C CYS A 22 10.60 -8.42 6.27
N LEU A 23 11.52 -8.51 7.22
CA LEU A 23 12.95 -8.54 6.91
C LEU A 23 13.37 -9.75 6.07
N LEU A 24 12.73 -10.91 6.26
CA LEU A 24 13.01 -12.12 5.47
C LEU A 24 12.43 -12.04 4.05
N SER A 25 11.16 -11.67 3.91
CA SER A 25 10.52 -11.53 2.60
C SER A 25 11.16 -10.40 1.78
N PHE A 26 11.47 -9.26 2.42
CA PHE A 26 12.07 -8.11 1.76
C PHE A 26 13.54 -8.30 1.40
N ARG A 27 14.35 -9.09 2.14
CA ARG A 27 15.69 -9.50 1.68
C ARG A 27 15.60 -10.30 0.38
N SER A 28 14.65 -11.23 0.28
CA SER A 28 14.39 -11.98 -0.94
C SER A 28 13.93 -11.06 -2.08
N LEU A 29 12.96 -10.17 -1.82
CA LEU A 29 12.42 -9.23 -2.81
C LEU A 29 13.50 -8.25 -3.32
N ARG A 30 14.22 -7.57 -2.42
CA ARG A 30 15.34 -6.68 -2.79
C ARG A 30 16.38 -7.42 -3.63
N SER A 31 16.78 -8.63 -3.23
CA SER A 31 17.73 -9.42 -4.00
C SER A 31 17.22 -9.84 -5.39
N LYS A 32 15.90 -9.91 -5.61
CA LYS A 32 15.31 -10.15 -6.94
C LYS A 32 15.27 -8.87 -7.79
N VAL A 33 14.96 -7.73 -7.17
CA VAL A 33 14.97 -6.40 -7.81
C VAL A 33 16.40 -6.02 -8.24
N GLU A 34 17.39 -6.22 -7.38
CA GLU A 34 18.80 -5.86 -7.65
C GLU A 34 19.49 -6.78 -8.68
N ARG A 35 19.01 -8.01 -8.86
CA ARG A 35 19.57 -8.97 -9.85
C ARG A 35 19.26 -8.63 -11.30
N SER A 36 18.38 -7.66 -11.59
CA SER A 36 18.04 -7.27 -12.96
C SER A 36 17.81 -5.76 -13.04
N HIS A 37 18.55 -5.09 -13.93
CA HIS A 37 18.36 -3.66 -14.19
C HIS A 37 16.92 -3.33 -14.62
N GLU A 38 16.26 -4.23 -15.35
CA GLU A 38 14.86 -4.05 -15.74
C GLU A 38 13.90 -4.24 -14.56
N ALA A 39 14.17 -5.19 -13.65
CA ALA A 39 13.39 -5.33 -12.42
C ALA A 39 13.57 -4.11 -11.50
N ALA A 40 14.79 -3.60 -11.36
CA ALA A 40 15.10 -2.37 -10.64
C ALA A 40 14.39 -1.14 -11.23
N ARG A 41 14.40 -0.97 -12.55
CA ARG A 41 13.67 0.12 -13.22
C ARG A 41 12.16 0.00 -13.00
N ARG A 42 11.58 -1.19 -13.19
CA ARG A 42 10.15 -1.43 -12.97
C ARG A 42 9.74 -1.14 -11.54
N ALA A 43 10.45 -1.68 -10.55
CA ALA A 43 10.19 -1.45 -9.13
C ALA A 43 10.26 0.05 -8.77
N ALA A 44 11.28 0.77 -9.27
CA ALA A 44 11.42 2.20 -9.04
C ALA A 44 10.29 3.02 -9.66
N SER A 45 9.78 2.62 -10.84
CA SER A 45 8.68 3.31 -11.53
C SER A 45 7.28 2.96 -11.02
N LEU A 46 7.08 1.75 -10.48
CA LEU A 46 5.76 1.21 -10.12
C LEU A 46 5.10 2.09 -9.06
N PRO A 47 3.98 2.76 -9.37
CA PRO A 47 3.26 3.55 -8.37
C PRO A 47 2.64 2.62 -7.32
N LEU A 48 2.91 2.89 -6.04
CA LEU A 48 2.30 2.21 -4.90
C LEU A 48 1.60 3.21 -3.99
N PHE A 49 0.39 2.88 -3.56
CA PHE A 49 -0.35 3.59 -2.53
C PHE A 49 -0.60 2.63 -1.37
N LEU A 50 -0.08 2.98 -0.21
CA LEU A 50 -0.36 2.32 1.06
C LEU A 50 -1.10 3.34 1.93
N CYS A 51 -2.12 2.90 2.66
CA CYS A 51 -2.78 3.74 3.65
C CYS A 51 -3.03 2.97 4.94
N HIS A 52 -3.08 3.70 6.06
CA HIS A 52 -3.31 3.09 7.39
C HIS A 52 -3.91 4.10 8.37
N GLY A 53 -4.80 3.64 9.24
CA GLY A 53 -5.37 4.45 10.32
C GLY A 53 -4.45 4.52 11.53
N THR A 54 -4.24 5.70 12.11
CA THR A 54 -3.31 5.86 13.27
C THR A 54 -3.83 5.17 14.54
N SER A 55 -5.13 4.88 14.59
CA SER A 55 -5.82 4.23 15.71
C SER A 55 -6.29 2.79 15.39
N ASP A 56 -5.72 2.15 14.35
CA ASP A 56 -6.03 0.75 14.02
C ASP A 56 -5.53 -0.18 15.14
N ASP A 57 -6.48 -0.79 15.84
CA ASP A 57 -6.34 -1.61 17.04
C ASP A 57 -6.14 -3.10 16.74
N VAL A 58 -6.47 -3.53 15.51
CA VAL A 58 -6.28 -4.91 15.02
C VAL A 58 -4.93 -5.05 14.32
N VAL A 59 -4.48 -4.02 13.60
CA VAL A 59 -3.18 -3.93 12.96
C VAL A 59 -2.48 -2.65 13.42
N PRO A 60 -1.48 -2.75 14.31
CA PRO A 60 -0.71 -1.59 14.75
C PRO A 60 -0.16 -0.77 13.60
N TYR A 61 -0.41 0.55 13.63
CA TYR A 61 0.02 1.51 12.60
C TYR A 61 1.52 1.42 12.25
N ASN A 62 2.37 1.10 13.23
CA ASN A 62 3.81 0.91 13.02
C ASN A 62 4.18 -0.24 12.06
N TYR A 63 3.25 -1.17 11.76
CA TYR A 63 3.44 -2.20 10.72
C TYR A 63 3.24 -1.62 9.31
N GLY A 64 2.34 -0.65 9.14
CA GLY A 64 2.21 0.13 7.91
C GLY A 64 3.48 0.92 7.62
N GLU A 65 3.99 1.65 8.62
CA GLU A 65 5.25 2.43 8.50
C GLU A 65 6.45 1.53 8.16
N LYS A 66 6.62 0.41 8.89
CA LYS A 66 7.68 -0.57 8.61
C LYS A 66 7.56 -1.16 7.22
N SER A 67 6.34 -1.44 6.73
CA SER A 67 6.12 -1.99 5.39
C SER A 67 6.46 -0.96 4.29
N ALA A 68 6.06 0.29 4.46
CA ALA A 68 6.43 1.38 3.56
C ALA A 68 7.95 1.57 3.49
N HIS A 69 8.64 1.53 4.64
CA HIS A 69 10.11 1.59 4.71
C HIS A 69 10.79 0.35 4.10
N CYS A 70 10.31 -0.86 4.41
CA CYS A 70 10.76 -2.13 3.82
C CYS A 70 10.64 -2.09 2.28
N LEU A 71 9.56 -1.54 1.72
CA LEU A 71 9.36 -1.39 0.26
C LEU A 71 10.26 -0.31 -0.38
N ASN A 72 10.37 0.86 0.25
CA ASN A 72 11.22 1.95 -0.26
C ASN A 72 12.68 1.51 -0.35
N THR A 73 13.21 0.89 0.72
CA THR A 73 14.57 0.33 0.77
C THR A 73 14.78 -0.87 -0.16
N ALA A 74 13.73 -1.60 -0.55
CA ALA A 74 13.78 -2.64 -1.58
C ALA A 74 13.77 -2.09 -3.03
N GLY A 75 13.66 -0.77 -3.22
CA GLY A 75 13.75 -0.10 -4.51
C GLY A 75 12.43 0.45 -5.07
N PHE A 76 11.31 0.31 -4.34
CA PHE A 76 10.02 0.88 -4.74
C PHE A 76 9.96 2.37 -4.39
N ARG A 77 10.49 3.21 -5.27
CA ARG A 77 10.68 4.65 -5.03
C ARG A 77 9.42 5.49 -5.27
N ASN A 78 8.51 5.05 -6.15
CA ASN A 78 7.24 5.71 -6.42
C ASN A 78 6.15 5.24 -5.42
N LEU A 79 6.42 5.41 -4.12
CA LEU A 79 5.56 4.94 -3.03
C LEU A 79 4.97 6.12 -2.26
N THR A 80 3.65 6.10 -2.05
CA THR A 80 2.93 7.00 -1.16
C THR A 80 2.41 6.19 0.04
N PHE A 81 2.70 6.66 1.26
CA PHE A 81 2.09 6.16 2.49
C PHE A 81 1.20 7.25 3.06
N LYS A 82 -0.11 6.98 3.17
CA LYS A 82 -1.12 7.94 3.65
C LYS A 82 -1.68 7.52 5.01
N SER A 83 -1.44 8.33 6.02
CA SER A 83 -1.97 8.16 7.36
C SER A 83 -3.34 8.82 7.48
N TYR A 84 -4.29 8.15 8.12
CA TYR A 84 -5.60 8.72 8.49
C TYR A 84 -5.69 8.84 10.01
N GLU A 85 -5.69 10.08 10.50
CA GLU A 85 -5.67 10.37 11.94
C GLU A 85 -6.97 9.93 12.62
N GLY A 86 -6.85 9.24 13.76
CA GLY A 86 -7.98 8.71 14.52
C GLY A 86 -8.73 7.53 13.88
N LEU A 87 -8.36 7.09 12.66
CA LEU A 87 -9.05 5.99 11.98
C LEU A 87 -8.64 4.63 12.59
N GLY A 88 -9.63 3.80 12.92
CA GLY A 88 -9.46 2.44 13.42
C GLY A 88 -9.41 1.38 12.32
N HIS A 89 -9.69 0.11 12.64
CA HIS A 89 -9.70 -0.98 11.65
C HIS A 89 -10.93 -0.99 10.71
N TYR A 90 -11.29 0.15 10.14
CA TYR A 90 -12.40 0.30 9.19
C TYR A 90 -12.06 1.35 8.13
N THR A 91 -12.93 1.52 7.15
CA THR A 91 -12.73 2.45 6.03
C THR A 91 -13.71 3.60 6.07
N VAL A 92 -13.31 4.78 5.56
CA VAL A 92 -14.16 5.98 5.49
C VAL A 92 -14.32 6.49 4.05
N PRO A 93 -15.41 7.22 3.71
CA PRO A 93 -15.62 7.74 2.35
C PRO A 93 -14.43 8.56 1.84
N GLY A 94 -13.85 9.43 2.67
CA GLY A 94 -12.69 10.25 2.29
C GLY A 94 -11.44 9.43 1.93
N GLU A 95 -11.20 8.30 2.60
CA GLU A 95 -10.14 7.36 2.22
C GLU A 95 -10.39 6.74 0.85
N MET A 96 -11.63 6.31 0.60
CA MET A 96 -12.03 5.72 -0.67
C MET A 96 -12.01 6.75 -1.81
N ASP A 97 -12.35 8.00 -1.52
CA ASP A 97 -12.22 9.12 -2.44
C ASP A 97 -10.77 9.37 -2.84
N GLU A 98 -9.85 9.41 -1.87
CA GLU A 98 -8.42 9.56 -2.14
C GLU A 98 -7.85 8.35 -2.91
N ALA A 99 -8.20 7.14 -2.51
CA ALA A 99 -7.76 5.90 -3.18
C ALA A 99 -8.26 5.82 -4.63
N ARG A 100 -9.52 6.20 -4.88
CA ARG A 100 -10.07 6.34 -6.25
C ARG A 100 -9.30 7.40 -7.02
N ASN A 101 -9.17 8.62 -6.49
CA ASN A 101 -8.52 9.73 -7.19
C ASN A 101 -7.05 9.38 -7.54
N TRP A 102 -6.35 8.68 -6.66
CA TRP A 102 -5.00 8.16 -6.92
C TRP A 102 -5.00 7.14 -8.07
N LEU A 103 -5.95 6.20 -8.12
CA LEU A 103 -6.08 5.26 -9.24
C LEU A 103 -6.41 5.98 -10.55
N THR A 104 -7.40 6.89 -10.56
CA THR A 104 -7.81 7.66 -11.74
C THR A 104 -6.64 8.40 -12.37
N ALA A 105 -5.85 9.10 -11.55
CA ALA A 105 -4.66 9.83 -11.96
C ALA A 105 -3.52 8.92 -12.47
N ARG A 106 -3.43 7.67 -12.01
CA ARG A 106 -2.41 6.69 -12.47
C ARG A 106 -2.83 5.89 -13.71
N LEU A 107 -4.14 5.72 -13.92
CA LEU A 107 -4.70 5.03 -15.08
C LEU A 107 -5.03 5.98 -16.25
N GLY A 108 -4.90 7.30 -16.05
CA GLY A 108 -5.23 8.29 -17.08
C GLY A 108 -6.73 8.44 -17.33
N LEU A 109 -7.55 8.13 -16.32
CA LEU A 109 -9.03 8.17 -16.39
C LEU A 109 -9.60 9.55 -16.00
N GLU A 110 -8.74 10.56 -15.88
CA GLU A 110 -9.10 11.94 -15.57
C GLU A 110 -10.08 12.48 -16.62
N GLY A 111 -11.37 12.58 -16.26
CA GLY A 111 -12.45 13.02 -17.17
C GLY A 111 -13.50 11.95 -17.50
N SER A 112 -13.33 10.68 -17.10
CA SER A 112 -14.41 9.70 -17.18
C SER A 112 -15.50 10.01 -16.14
N ARG A 113 -16.53 10.78 -16.54
CA ARG A 113 -17.76 10.93 -15.76
C ARG A 113 -18.55 9.62 -15.80
N PHE A 114 -18.83 9.07 -14.62
CA PHE A 114 -19.86 8.05 -14.38
C PHE A 114 -21.07 8.73 -13.75
#